data_AF-A0A3D4Z0N8-F1
#
_entry.id   AF-A0A3D4Z0N8-F1
#
_cell.length_a   1.000
_cell.length_b   1.000
_cell.length_c   1.000
_cell.angle_alpha   90.00
_cell.angle_beta   90.00
_cell.angle_gamma   90.00
#
_symmetry.space_group_name_H-M   'P 1'
#
loop_
_entity.id
_entity.type
_entity.pdbx_description
1 polymer ?
#
loop_
_entity_poly.entity_id
_entity_poly.type
_entity_poly.pdbx_seq_one_letter_code
_entity_poly.pdbx_strand_id
1 'polypeptide(L)'
;PASGKPIIVPTQDMVLGIYYMTRERLHAKGEGRAFAGPEEVALAYETGSLDLQAKIKVRMNGERVETTTGRILLSEIIPSQIPFSVINKTMDKKSIAELVDRCYRVAGNKETVILADRLKDIGFKYSTKAGISICLDNMKIPSAKTGMLDQAYNEVR
;
A
#
# COMPACT_ATOMS: atom_id res chain seq x y z
N PRO A 1 28.11 -8.09 -10.18
CA PRO A 1 26.86 -7.43 -10.61
C PRO A 1 26.94 -5.91 -10.33
N ALA A 2 26.35 -5.06 -11.20
CA ALA A 2 26.53 -3.60 -11.17
C ALA A 2 25.82 -2.86 -10.01
N SER A 3 24.92 -3.52 -9.28
CA SER A 3 24.28 -2.99 -8.08
C SER A 3 23.90 -4.12 -7.12
N GLY A 4 23.98 -3.89 -5.81
CA GLY A 4 23.59 -4.84 -4.77
C GLY A 4 22.11 -4.80 -4.40
N LYS A 5 21.28 -4.09 -5.18
CA LYS A 5 19.84 -3.96 -4.92
C LYS A 5 19.09 -5.23 -5.36
N PRO A 6 18.04 -5.64 -4.65
CA PRO A 6 17.21 -6.77 -5.04
C PRO A 6 16.57 -6.56 -6.43
N ILE A 7 16.59 -7.60 -7.28
CA ILE A 7 15.97 -7.58 -8.62
C ILE A 7 14.52 -8.12 -8.58
N ILE A 8 14.16 -8.84 -7.51
CA ILE A 8 12.87 -9.51 -7.31
C ILE A 8 11.77 -8.58 -6.77
N VAL A 9 11.87 -7.28 -7.02
CA VAL A 9 10.89 -6.29 -6.54
C VAL A 9 9.59 -6.41 -7.34
N PRO A 10 8.40 -6.47 -6.70
CA PRO A 10 7.11 -6.44 -7.38
C PRO A 10 6.97 -5.27 -8.36
N THR A 11 6.25 -5.50 -9.46
CA THR A 11 6.05 -4.53 -10.54
C THR A 11 4.56 -4.31 -10.85
N GLN A 12 4.26 -3.20 -11.54
CA GLN A 12 2.94 -2.88 -12.11
C GLN A 12 1.77 -3.15 -11.15
N ASP A 13 0.89 -4.10 -11.49
CA ASP A 13 -0.37 -4.35 -10.79
C ASP A 13 -0.17 -4.87 -9.37
N MET A 14 0.93 -5.58 -9.10
CA MET A 14 1.26 -5.99 -7.73
C MET A 14 1.50 -4.77 -6.85
N VAL A 15 2.22 -3.78 -7.36
CA VAL A 15 2.47 -2.51 -6.65
C VAL A 15 1.16 -1.75 -6.48
N LEU A 16 0.29 -1.73 -7.50
CA LEU A 16 -1.00 -1.04 -7.44
C LEU A 16 -1.90 -1.62 -6.34
N GLY A 17 -1.99 -2.95 -6.23
CA GLY A 17 -2.78 -3.61 -5.19
C GLY A 17 -2.26 -3.33 -3.79
N ILE A 18 -0.94 -3.40 -3.60
CA ILE A 18 -0.29 -3.10 -2.32
C ILE A 18 -0.44 -1.61 -1.95
N TYR A 19 -0.32 -0.71 -2.93
CA TYR A 19 -0.56 0.71 -2.74
C TYR A 19 -2.02 0.98 -2.33
N TYR A 20 -2.96 0.38 -3.05
CA TYR A 20 -4.39 0.52 -2.77
C TYR A 20 -4.74 0.03 -1.36
N MET A 21 -4.26 -1.14 -0.94
CA MET A 21 -4.58 -1.68 0.38
C MET A 21 -3.97 -0.86 1.53
N THR A 22 -2.79 -0.25 1.35
CA THR A 22 -2.07 0.45 2.43
C THR A 22 -2.38 1.94 2.54
N ARG A 23 -3.11 2.49 1.56
CA ARG A 23 -3.58 3.87 1.55
C ARG A 23 -4.68 4.07 2.60
N GLU A 24 -4.68 5.23 3.24
CA GLU A 24 -5.76 5.65 4.14
C GLU A 24 -6.86 6.38 3.37
N ARG A 25 -8.11 6.20 3.81
CA ARG A 25 -9.27 6.89 3.27
C ARG A 25 -10.04 7.56 4.40
N LEU A 26 -10.24 8.86 4.27
CA LEU A 26 -11.08 9.64 5.18
C LEU A 26 -12.54 9.19 5.05
N HIS A 27 -13.23 9.16 6.18
CA HIS A 27 -14.63 8.76 6.33
C HIS A 27 -14.91 7.33 5.85
N ALA A 28 -13.93 6.44 5.98
CA ALA A 28 -14.08 5.03 5.66
C ALA A 28 -14.89 4.30 6.74
N LYS A 29 -15.59 3.23 6.36
CA LYS A 29 -16.41 2.45 7.29
C LYS A 29 -15.55 1.88 8.43
N GLY A 30 -15.92 2.18 9.67
CA GLY A 30 -15.20 1.72 10.85
C GLY A 30 -13.97 2.55 11.23
N GLU A 31 -13.81 3.75 10.66
CA GLU A 31 -12.79 4.71 11.07
C GLU A 31 -12.85 5.04 12.58
N GLY A 32 -11.69 5.18 13.20
CA GLY A 32 -11.52 5.54 14.61
C GLY A 32 -11.76 4.39 15.60
N ARG A 33 -12.21 3.21 15.13
CA ARG A 33 -12.41 2.04 16.00
C ARG A 33 -11.08 1.56 16.59
N ALA A 34 -11.15 1.08 17.83
CA ALA A 34 -10.05 0.46 18.54
C ALA A 34 -10.24 -1.05 18.60
N PHE A 35 -9.16 -1.79 18.35
CA PHE A 35 -9.12 -3.25 18.33
C PHE A 35 -8.08 -3.77 19.33
N ALA A 36 -8.39 -4.91 19.95
CA ALA A 36 -7.55 -5.58 20.94
C ALA A 36 -6.31 -6.24 20.31
N GLY A 37 -6.34 -6.56 19.02
CA GLY A 37 -5.21 -7.11 18.29
C GLY A 37 -5.45 -7.26 16.79
N PRO A 38 -4.43 -7.70 16.02
CA PRO A 38 -4.50 -7.89 14.57
C PRO A 38 -5.60 -8.87 14.13
N GLU A 39 -5.81 -9.96 14.87
CA GLU A 39 -6.80 -10.99 14.54
C GLU A 39 -8.24 -10.45 14.54
N GLU A 40 -8.55 -9.55 15.48
CA GLU A 40 -9.86 -8.91 15.55
C GLU A 40 -10.09 -7.97 14.35
N VAL A 41 -9.04 -7.31 13.87
CA VAL A 41 -9.08 -6.47 12.66
C VAL A 41 -9.35 -7.33 11.42
N ALA A 42 -8.67 -8.47 11.30
CA ALA A 42 -8.89 -9.40 10.19
C ALA A 42 -10.35 -9.90 10.18
N LEU A 43 -10.87 -10.33 11.34
CA LEU A 43 -12.27 -10.76 11.48
C LEU A 43 -13.26 -9.63 11.15
N ALA A 44 -12.99 -8.41 11.62
CA ALA A 44 -13.84 -7.25 11.36
C ALA A 44 -13.89 -6.89 9.86
N TYR A 45 -12.77 -7.05 9.16
CA TYR A 45 -12.69 -6.88 7.70
C TYR A 45 -13.44 -7.99 6.95
N GLU A 46 -13.25 -9.25 7.33
CA GLU A 46 -13.92 -10.41 6.70
C GLU A 46 -15.44 -10.38 6.87
N THR A 47 -15.93 -9.95 8.02
CA THR A 47 -17.37 -9.75 8.29
C THR A 47 -17.94 -8.51 7.60
N GLY A 48 -17.12 -7.72 6.90
CA GLY A 48 -17.53 -6.51 6.19
C GLY A 48 -17.87 -5.34 7.11
N SER A 49 -17.54 -5.41 8.40
CA SER A 49 -17.80 -4.36 9.39
C SER A 49 -16.76 -3.22 9.36
N LEU A 50 -15.63 -3.43 8.67
CA LEU A 50 -14.50 -2.53 8.58
C LEU A 50 -14.00 -2.39 7.13
N ASP A 51 -13.71 -1.18 6.69
CA ASP A 51 -13.14 -0.92 5.36
C ASP A 51 -11.62 -1.20 5.33
N LEU A 52 -11.11 -1.60 4.16
CA LEU A 52 -9.69 -1.88 3.95
C LEU A 52 -8.79 -0.66 4.24
N GLN A 53 -9.28 0.54 3.96
CA GLN A 53 -8.52 1.80 4.07
C GLN A 53 -8.91 2.60 5.33
N ALA A 54 -9.71 2.03 6.22
CA ALA A 54 -10.12 2.67 7.47
C ALA A 54 -8.94 2.91 8.40
N LYS A 55 -8.85 4.12 8.94
CA LYS A 55 -7.89 4.47 9.99
C LYS A 55 -8.38 3.93 11.33
N ILE A 56 -7.57 3.11 11.98
CA ILE A 56 -7.94 2.36 13.19
C ILE A 56 -6.82 2.43 14.25
N LYS A 57 -7.16 2.06 15.48
CA LYS A 57 -6.20 1.88 16.59
C LYS A 57 -6.11 0.41 16.95
N VAL A 58 -4.92 -0.17 16.91
CA VAL A 58 -4.73 -1.60 17.19
C VAL A 58 -3.70 -1.75 18.30
N ARG A 59 -3.94 -2.65 19.25
CA ARG A 59 -2.93 -2.99 20.25
C ARG A 59 -1.95 -4.02 19.67
N MET A 60 -0.66 -3.68 19.64
CA MET A 60 0.41 -4.55 19.18
C MET A 60 1.55 -4.48 20.20
N ASN A 61 2.05 -5.63 20.67
CA ASN A 61 3.15 -5.73 21.65
C ASN A 61 2.93 -4.85 22.90
N GLY A 62 1.68 -4.76 23.38
CA GLY A 62 1.33 -3.98 24.57
C GLY A 62 0.99 -2.51 24.31
N GLU A 63 1.41 -1.94 23.18
CA GLU A 63 1.20 -0.52 22.82
C GLU A 63 0.04 -0.34 21.84
N ARG A 64 -0.59 0.83 21.86
CA ARG A 64 -1.63 1.20 20.87
C ARG A 64 -1.00 1.93 19.70
N VAL A 65 -1.15 1.38 18.50
CA VAL A 65 -0.60 1.92 17.26
C VAL A 65 -1.74 2.42 16.37
N GLU A 66 -1.60 3.63 15.82
CA GLU A 66 -2.48 4.14 14.77
C GLU A 66 -2.04 3.59 13.41
N THR A 67 -2.97 3.00 12.67
CA THR A 67 -2.70 2.29 11.42
C THR A 67 -3.96 2.21 10.55
N THR A 68 -3.91 1.49 9.43
CA THR A 68 -5.07 1.13 8.63
C THR A 68 -5.29 -0.39 8.62
N THR A 69 -6.53 -0.81 8.34
CA THR A 69 -6.91 -2.22 8.20
C THR A 69 -5.98 -2.95 7.23
N GLY A 70 -5.75 -2.40 6.03
CA GLY A 70 -4.92 -3.04 5.03
C GLY A 70 -3.44 -3.14 5.41
N ARG A 71 -2.89 -2.20 6.20
CA ARG A 71 -1.51 -2.33 6.72
C ARG A 71 -1.40 -3.48 7.74
N ILE A 72 -2.47 -3.75 8.50
CA ILE A 72 -2.52 -4.89 9.42
C ILE A 72 -2.60 -6.21 8.63
N LEU A 73 -3.44 -6.30 7.60
CA LEU A 73 -3.51 -7.48 6.73
C LEU A 73 -2.17 -7.73 6.00
N LEU A 74 -1.45 -6.66 5.64
CA LEU A 74 -0.11 -6.79 5.06
C LEU A 74 0.91 -7.34 6.08
N SER A 75 0.75 -7.02 7.37
CA SER A 75 1.68 -7.46 8.41
C SER A 75 1.70 -8.97 8.61
N GLU A 76 0.62 -9.67 8.29
CA GLU A 76 0.50 -11.13 8.44
C GLU A 76 1.44 -11.90 7.51
N ILE A 77 1.74 -11.35 6.33
CA ILE A 77 2.63 -12.01 5.37
C ILE A 77 4.11 -11.71 5.61
N ILE A 78 4.40 -10.71 6.45
CA ILE A 78 5.74 -10.19 6.68
C ILE A 78 6.45 -11.01 7.78
N PRO A 79 7.74 -11.33 7.62
CA PRO A 79 8.50 -12.03 8.66
C PRO A 79 8.53 -11.25 9.98
N SER A 80 8.43 -11.95 11.10
CA SER A 80 8.37 -11.36 12.45
C SER A 80 9.62 -10.55 12.83
N GLN A 81 10.74 -10.74 12.13
CA GLN A 81 11.97 -10.00 12.32
C GLN A 81 11.89 -8.55 11.79
N ILE A 82 10.90 -8.23 10.94
CA ILE A 82 10.73 -6.89 10.39
C ILE A 82 9.76 -6.10 11.27
N PRO A 83 10.16 -4.92 11.77
CA PRO A 83 9.28 -4.13 12.62
C PRO A 83 8.12 -3.54 11.82
N PHE A 84 6.93 -3.50 12.45
CA PHE A 84 5.71 -2.95 11.85
C PHE A 84 5.84 -1.49 11.39
N SER A 85 6.74 -0.71 11.98
CA SER A 85 7.01 0.68 11.58
C SER A 85 7.45 0.82 10.12
N VAL A 86 8.05 -0.22 9.51
CA VAL A 86 8.48 -0.20 8.10
C VAL A 86 7.27 -0.19 7.16
N ILE A 87 6.18 -0.82 7.57
CA ILE A 87 4.96 -0.97 6.76
C ILE A 87 3.81 -0.08 7.20
N ASN A 88 3.95 0.64 8.31
CA ASN A 88 2.95 1.61 8.75
C ASN A 88 3.00 2.92 7.95
N LYS A 89 3.04 2.81 6.62
CA LYS A 89 3.03 3.89 5.64
C LYS A 89 2.33 3.42 4.37
N THR A 90 1.99 4.34 3.48
CA THR A 90 1.53 3.96 2.15
C THR A 90 2.68 3.35 1.36
N MET A 91 2.47 2.13 0.88
CA MET A 91 3.51 1.32 0.24
C MET A 91 3.53 1.58 -1.27
N ASP A 92 4.41 2.49 -1.68
CA ASP A 92 4.75 2.73 -3.08
C ASP A 92 5.85 1.77 -3.58
N LYS A 93 6.17 1.83 -4.88
CA LYS A 93 7.22 0.99 -5.49
C LYS A 93 8.56 1.06 -4.74
N LYS A 94 8.93 2.26 -4.28
CA LYS A 94 10.19 2.50 -3.56
C LYS A 94 10.16 1.87 -2.17
N SER A 95 9.06 2.02 -1.43
CA SER A 95 8.87 1.46 -0.10
C SER A 95 8.81 -0.07 -0.13
N ILE A 96 8.21 -0.66 -1.17
CA ILE A 96 8.22 -2.12 -1.36
C ILE A 96 9.64 -2.61 -1.65
N ALA A 97 10.41 -1.91 -2.48
CA ALA A 97 11.82 -2.25 -2.71
C ALA A 97 12.66 -2.18 -1.43
N GLU A 98 12.43 -1.16 -0.60
CA GLU A 98 13.07 -1.00 0.72
C GLU A 98 12.69 -2.14 1.68
N LEU A 99 11.42 -2.56 1.68
CA LEU A 99 10.95 -3.70 2.48
C LEU A 99 11.68 -4.99 2.08
N VAL A 100 11.82 -5.25 0.77
CA VAL A 100 12.53 -6.43 0.26
C VAL A 100 14.02 -6.38 0.60
N ASP A 101 14.68 -5.22 0.46
CA ASP A 101 16.09 -5.06 0.85
C ASP A 101 16.30 -5.27 2.36
N ARG A 102 15.38 -4.76 3.18
CA ARG A 102 15.44 -4.95 4.63
C ARG A 102 15.18 -6.40 5.04
N CYS A 103 14.24 -7.08 4.38
CA CYS A 103 14.02 -8.51 4.56
C CYS A 103 15.28 -9.32 4.22
N TYR A 104 15.93 -8.99 3.11
CA TYR A 104 17.17 -9.64 2.68
C TYR A 104 18.28 -9.52 3.72
N ARG A 105 18.46 -8.33 4.30
CA ARG A 105 19.50 -8.07 5.30
C ARG A 105 19.23 -8.72 6.66
N VAL A 106 17.97 -8.83 7.07
CA VAL A 106 17.59 -9.26 8.43
C VAL A 106 17.21 -10.75 8.47
N ALA A 107 16.41 -11.21 7.53
CA ALA A 107 15.83 -12.56 7.52
C ALA A 107 16.52 -13.51 6.50
N GLY A 108 17.38 -12.96 5.63
CA GLY A 108 18.18 -13.73 4.67
C GLY A 108 17.41 -14.15 3.42
N ASN A 109 18.06 -14.95 2.57
CA ASN A 109 17.59 -15.25 1.21
C ASN A 109 16.26 -16.01 1.19
N LYS A 110 16.11 -17.05 2.02
CA LYS A 110 14.94 -17.93 2.01
C LYS A 110 13.66 -17.16 2.35
N GLU A 111 13.67 -16.41 3.45
CA GLU A 111 12.53 -15.60 3.89
C GLU A 111 12.19 -14.50 2.88
N THR A 112 13.20 -13.92 2.23
CA THR A 112 12.98 -12.89 1.21
C THR A 112 12.28 -13.44 -0.03
N VAL A 113 12.61 -14.66 -0.46
CA VAL A 113 11.91 -15.33 -1.57
C VAL A 113 10.46 -15.62 -1.19
N ILE A 114 10.23 -16.14 0.02
CA ILE A 114 8.88 -16.40 0.53
C ILE A 114 8.06 -15.10 0.61
N LEU A 115 8.68 -14.02 1.09
CA LEU A 115 8.05 -12.70 1.15
C LEU A 115 7.69 -12.19 -0.26
N ALA A 116 8.58 -12.33 -1.23
CA ALA A 116 8.32 -11.90 -2.60
C ALA A 116 7.12 -12.62 -3.22
N ASP A 117 7.01 -13.94 -3.00
CA ASP A 117 5.85 -14.71 -3.45
C ASP A 117 4.55 -14.29 -2.74
N ARG A 118 4.58 -14.07 -1.43
CA ARG A 118 3.40 -13.60 -0.69
C ARG A 118 2.97 -12.18 -1.11
N LEU A 119 3.94 -11.29 -1.38
CA LEU A 119 3.68 -9.94 -1.89
C LEU A 119 3.04 -9.99 -3.28
N LYS A 120 3.49 -10.90 -4.15
CA LYS A 120 2.87 -11.16 -5.45
C LYS A 120 1.41 -11.56 -5.29
N ASP A 121 1.12 -12.55 -4.46
CA ASP A 121 -0.24 -13.07 -4.27
C ASP A 121 -1.19 -12.03 -3.67
N ILE A 122 -0.74 -11.32 -2.62
CA ILE A 122 -1.53 -10.22 -2.02
C ILE A 122 -1.71 -9.06 -3.01
N GLY A 123 -0.66 -8.68 -3.73
CA GLY A 123 -0.69 -7.60 -4.71
C GLY A 123 -1.74 -7.85 -5.78
N PHE A 124 -1.73 -9.04 -6.39
CA PHE A 124 -2.75 -9.39 -7.39
C PHE A 124 -4.15 -9.51 -6.77
N LYS A 125 -4.30 -10.14 -5.60
CA LYS A 125 -5.60 -10.28 -4.92
C LYS A 125 -6.26 -8.93 -4.68
N TYR A 126 -5.53 -7.96 -4.13
CA TYR A 126 -6.08 -6.64 -3.82
C TYR A 126 -6.16 -5.72 -5.03
N SER A 127 -5.32 -5.91 -6.05
CA SER A 127 -5.47 -5.22 -7.33
C SER A 127 -6.80 -5.59 -8.01
N THR A 128 -7.11 -6.89 -8.08
CA THR A 128 -8.39 -7.36 -8.63
C THR A 128 -9.58 -6.89 -7.81
N LYS A 129 -9.50 -6.96 -6.47
CA LYS A 129 -10.57 -6.46 -5.58
C LYS A 129 -10.78 -4.95 -5.70
N ALA A 130 -9.74 -4.17 -5.98
CA ALA A 130 -9.84 -2.73 -6.14
C ALA A 130 -10.64 -2.34 -7.38
N GLY A 131 -10.70 -3.22 -8.40
CA GLY A 131 -11.47 -2.99 -9.62
C GLY A 131 -11.07 -1.70 -10.33
N ILE A 132 -9.79 -1.31 -10.25
CA ILE A 132 -9.30 -0.04 -10.80
C ILE A 132 -9.40 -0.12 -12.32
N SER A 133 -10.14 0.83 -12.88
CA SER A 133 -10.27 1.03 -14.32
C SER A 133 -10.02 2.49 -14.65
N ILE A 134 -9.63 2.75 -15.89
CA ILE A 134 -9.34 4.10 -16.39
C ILE A 134 -10.27 4.37 -17.57
N CYS A 135 -11.03 5.46 -17.50
CA CYS A 135 -11.87 5.95 -18.58
C CYS A 135 -11.42 7.35 -19.05
N LEU A 136 -11.96 7.80 -20.18
CA LEU A 136 -11.67 9.13 -20.74
C LEU A 136 -11.97 10.26 -19.75
N ASP A 137 -13.03 10.13 -18.93
CA ASP A 137 -13.40 11.14 -17.94
C ASP A 137 -12.38 11.29 -16.80
N ASN A 138 -11.48 10.31 -16.62
CA ASN A 138 -10.38 10.45 -15.68
C ASN A 138 -9.29 11.42 -16.21
N MET A 139 -9.26 11.70 -17.51
CA MET A 139 -8.33 12.65 -18.13
C MET A 139 -8.86 14.08 -18.01
N LYS A 140 -8.63 14.69 -16.84
CA LYS A 140 -9.08 16.06 -16.57
C LYS A 140 -8.23 17.07 -17.34
N ILE A 141 -8.81 17.68 -18.37
CA ILE A 141 -8.22 18.83 -19.06
C ILE A 141 -8.39 20.06 -18.16
N PRO A 142 -7.29 20.75 -17.77
CA PRO A 142 -7.40 21.94 -16.94
C PRO A 142 -8.06 23.09 -17.71
N SER A 143 -8.98 23.82 -17.07
CA SER A 143 -9.67 24.96 -17.67
C SER A 143 -8.71 26.09 -18.09
N ALA A 144 -7.57 26.20 -17.40
CA ALA A 144 -6.54 27.19 -17.70
C ALA A 144 -5.77 26.93 -19.02
N LYS A 145 -5.94 25.76 -19.64
CA LYS A 145 -5.17 25.37 -20.84
C LYS A 145 -5.32 26.37 -21.99
N THR A 146 -6.53 26.84 -22.26
CA THR A 146 -6.80 27.77 -23.37
C THR A 146 -6.11 29.11 -23.15
N GLY A 147 -6.24 29.70 -21.96
CA GLY A 147 -5.59 30.97 -21.63
C GLY A 147 -4.06 30.91 -21.67
N MET A 148 -3.45 29.79 -21.24
CA MET A 148 -1.99 29.62 -21.34
C MET A 148 -1.52 29.51 -22.80
N LEU A 149 -2.30 28.86 -23.67
CA LEU A 149 -1.98 28.76 -25.09
C LEU A 149 -2.09 30.13 -25.77
N ASP A 150 -3.16 30.88 -25.50
CA ASP A 150 -3.38 32.20 -26.09
C ASP A 150 -2.26 33.18 -25.68
N GLN A 151 -1.81 33.14 -24.43
CA GLN A 151 -0.67 33.93 -23.97
C GLN A 151 0.61 33.56 -24.74
N ALA A 152 0.93 32.26 -24.84
CA ALA A 152 2.12 31.80 -25.54
C ALA A 152 2.10 32.17 -27.04
N TYR A 153 0.92 32.11 -27.68
CA TYR A 153 0.77 32.55 -29.08
C TYR A 153 0.98 34.05 -29.26
N ASN A 154 0.59 34.87 -28.29
CA ASN A 154 0.80 36.32 -28.34
C ASN A 154 2.26 36.72 -28.10
N GLU A 155 3.03 35.95 -27.33
CA GLU A 155 4.47 36.24 -27.09
C GLU A 155 5.37 35.91 -28.29
N VAL A 156 4.94 34.99 -29.16
CA VAL A 156 5.68 34.58 -30.37
C VAL A 156 5.30 35.44 -31.59
N ARG A 157 4.26 36.27 -31.47
CA ARG A 157 3.74 37.12 -32.54
C ARG A 157 4.29 38.53 -32.46
#